data_AF-A0A537QJU0-F1
#
_entry.id   AF-A0A537QJU0-F1
#
_cell.length_a   1.000
_cell.length_b   1.000
_cell.length_c   1.000
_cell.angle_alpha   90.00
_cell.angle_beta   90.00
_cell.angle_gamma   90.00
#
_symmetry.space_group_name_H-M   'P 1'
#
loop_
_entity.id
_entity.type
_entity.pdbx_description
1 polymer ?
#
loop_
_entity_poly.entity_id
_entity_poly.type
_entity_poly.pdbx_seq_one_letter_code
_entity_poly.pdbx_strand_id
1 'polypeptide(L)'
;MGKLKEVLVGDSSRCAFPRWSPDWGRYHGFEEMLRGLEGVSLQQAMPERAKGVAEQTEGLVRVLEDRGVTVHRPRPLTDAEIAATPAGLFNQYARDPQIVIGKHIIETNLRMMFRCKEHLGYEQLFRTRLTEDLGTARAHARHDSDFAGRDGGGVPQ
;
A
#
# COMPACT_ATOMS: atom_id res chain seq x y z
N MET A 1 6.04 -12.25 -24.68
CA MET A 1 5.27 -11.40 -23.73
C MET A 1 4.89 -12.27 -22.55
N GLY A 2 5.08 -11.81 -21.30
CA GLY A 2 4.73 -12.59 -20.11
C GLY A 2 3.22 -12.73 -19.94
N LYS A 3 2.73 -13.87 -19.45
CA LYS A 3 1.33 -14.07 -19.05
C LYS A 3 1.20 -13.89 -17.53
N LEU A 4 0.18 -13.16 -17.08
CA LEU A 4 -0.13 -13.02 -15.67
C LEU A 4 -0.64 -14.36 -15.11
N LYS A 5 -0.05 -14.83 -14.01
CA LYS A 5 -0.44 -16.08 -13.34
C LYS A 5 -1.05 -15.83 -11.97
N GLU A 6 -0.53 -14.85 -11.24
CA GLU A 6 -0.97 -14.50 -9.90
C GLU A 6 -0.95 -12.98 -9.74
N VAL A 7 -1.86 -12.44 -8.93
CA VAL A 7 -1.98 -10.99 -8.71
C VAL A 7 -2.47 -10.67 -7.31
N LEU A 8 -1.99 -9.54 -6.76
CA LEU A 8 -2.52 -8.96 -5.53
C LEU A 8 -3.62 -7.96 -5.89
N VAL A 9 -4.80 -8.07 -5.28
CA VAL A 9 -5.89 -7.10 -5.43
C VAL A 9 -6.24 -6.57 -4.05
N GLY A 10 -6.19 -5.25 -3.88
CA GLY A 10 -6.46 -4.60 -2.60
C GLY A 10 -7.91 -4.62 -2.17
N ASP A 11 -8.15 -4.15 -0.96
CA ASP A 11 -9.47 -4.08 -0.33
C ASP A 11 -9.74 -2.65 0.17
N SER A 12 -10.90 -2.13 -0.18
CA SER A 12 -11.38 -0.81 0.24
C SER A 12 -12.39 -0.85 1.40
N SER A 13 -12.81 -2.04 1.83
CA SER A 13 -13.90 -2.24 2.79
C SER A 13 -13.66 -1.52 4.12
N ARG A 14 -12.42 -1.49 4.60
CA ARG A 14 -12.03 -0.83 5.86
C ARG A 14 -11.31 0.51 5.66
N CYS A 15 -11.32 1.06 4.44
CA CYS A 15 -10.62 2.31 4.18
C CYS A 15 -11.17 3.44 5.05
N ALA A 16 -10.26 4.19 5.69
CA ALA A 16 -10.59 5.34 6.51
C ALA A 16 -9.67 6.51 6.18
N PHE A 17 -10.23 7.71 6.14
CA PHE A 17 -9.50 8.92 5.77
C PHE A 17 -8.45 9.25 6.83
N PRO A 18 -7.22 9.61 6.42
CA PRO A 18 -6.16 9.95 7.34
C PRO A 18 -6.32 11.33 7.96
N ARG A 19 -5.60 11.56 9.07
CA ARG A 19 -5.34 12.92 9.55
C ARG A 19 -4.36 13.61 8.60
N TRP A 20 -4.67 14.82 8.15
CA TRP A 20 -3.74 15.61 7.34
C TRP A 20 -2.42 15.88 8.09
N SER A 21 -1.31 15.92 7.34
CA SER A 21 0.01 16.30 7.83
C SER A 21 0.65 17.37 6.93
N PRO A 22 1.35 18.38 7.48
CA PRO A 22 2.10 19.36 6.69
C PRO A 22 3.09 18.75 5.69
N ASP A 23 3.68 17.60 6.02
CA ASP A 23 4.63 16.88 5.15
C ASP A 23 4.01 16.38 3.83
N TRP A 24 2.67 16.48 3.72
CA TRP A 24 1.90 16.12 2.53
C TRP A 24 1.55 17.33 1.66
N GLY A 25 2.09 18.52 1.95
CA GLY A 25 1.84 19.74 1.17
C GLY A 25 2.15 19.62 -0.33
N ARG A 26 2.95 18.63 -0.73
CA ARG A 26 3.20 18.29 -2.15
C ARG A 26 2.01 17.64 -2.87
N TYR A 27 1.00 17.15 -2.15
CA TYR A 27 -0.19 16.53 -2.71
C TYR A 27 -1.31 17.56 -2.84
N HIS A 28 -1.43 18.14 -4.03
CA HIS A 28 -2.39 19.22 -4.31
C HIS A 28 -3.84 18.82 -3.97
N GLY A 29 -4.54 19.71 -3.28
CA GLY A 29 -5.95 19.53 -2.90
C GLY A 29 -6.22 18.50 -1.79
N PHE A 30 -5.19 17.82 -1.28
CA PHE A 30 -5.38 16.75 -0.31
C PHE A 30 -5.83 17.26 1.06
N GLU A 31 -5.32 18.42 1.51
CA GLU A 31 -5.78 19.06 2.75
C GLU A 31 -7.27 19.42 2.71
N GLU A 32 -7.70 20.04 1.61
CA GLU A 32 -9.09 20.42 1.40
C GLU A 32 -10.01 19.19 1.33
N MET A 33 -9.57 18.13 0.62
CA MET A 33 -10.29 16.86 0.53
C MET A 33 -10.49 16.21 1.92
N LEU A 34 -9.50 16.27 2.81
CA LEU A 34 -9.55 15.61 4.11
C LEU A 34 -10.29 16.41 5.19
N ARG A 35 -10.67 17.66 4.91
CA ARG A 35 -11.28 18.55 5.90
C ARG A 35 -12.57 17.94 6.46
N GLY A 36 -12.55 17.62 7.75
CA GLY A 36 -13.69 17.03 8.46
C GLY A 36 -13.91 15.54 8.22
N LEU A 37 -13.01 14.85 7.51
CA LEU A 37 -13.12 13.42 7.23
C LEU A 37 -12.18 12.56 8.07
N GLU A 38 -11.31 13.13 8.90
CA GLU A 38 -10.33 12.37 9.68
C GLU A 38 -10.98 11.19 10.44
N GLY A 39 -10.45 9.98 10.20
CA GLY A 39 -10.91 8.75 10.84
C GLY A 39 -12.26 8.24 10.35
N VAL A 40 -13.00 9.01 9.55
CA VAL A 40 -14.25 8.59 8.94
C VAL A 40 -13.95 7.53 7.89
N SER A 41 -14.75 6.46 7.86
CA SER A 41 -14.60 5.42 6.84
C SER A 41 -15.09 5.91 5.47
N LEU A 42 -14.54 5.34 4.39
CA LEU A 42 -15.01 5.59 3.03
C LEU A 42 -16.51 5.30 2.87
N GLN A 43 -16.99 4.23 3.53
CA GLN A 43 -18.40 3.84 3.52
C GLN A 43 -19.30 4.90 4.16
N GLN A 44 -18.87 5.52 5.26
CA GLN A 44 -19.63 6.57 5.95
C GLN A 44 -19.61 7.89 5.16
N ALA A 45 -18.45 8.30 4.66
CA ALA A 45 -18.31 9.58 3.98
C ALA A 45 -18.91 9.58 2.58
N MET A 46 -18.81 8.46 1.86
CA MET A 46 -19.15 8.35 0.43
C MET A 46 -19.77 6.98 0.10
N PRO A 47 -20.96 6.64 0.63
CA PRO A 47 -21.53 5.29 0.56
C PRO A 47 -21.69 4.76 -0.86
N GLU A 48 -22.24 5.56 -1.78
CA GLU A 48 -22.42 5.15 -3.18
C GLU A 48 -21.09 4.90 -3.89
N ARG A 49 -20.06 5.70 -3.60
CA ARG A 49 -18.70 5.47 -4.14
C ARG A 49 -18.08 4.22 -3.54
N ALA A 50 -18.22 4.02 -2.24
CA ALA A 50 -17.70 2.83 -1.56
C ALA A 50 -18.33 1.55 -2.14
N LYS A 51 -19.65 1.56 -2.36
CA LYS A 51 -20.36 0.47 -3.01
C LYS A 51 -19.86 0.24 -4.44
N GLY A 52 -19.75 1.30 -5.25
CA GLY A 52 -19.24 1.18 -6.62
C GLY A 52 -17.80 0.64 -6.69
N VAL A 53 -16.91 1.09 -5.80
CA VAL A 53 -15.53 0.57 -5.72
C VAL A 53 -15.53 -0.90 -5.33
N ALA A 54 -16.35 -1.31 -4.36
CA ALA A 54 -16.46 -2.71 -3.97
C ALA A 54 -16.96 -3.57 -5.13
N GLU A 55 -18.04 -3.18 -5.81
CA GLU A 55 -18.60 -3.90 -6.95
C GLU A 55 -17.62 -4.01 -8.12
N GLN A 56 -16.91 -2.92 -8.44
CA GLN A 56 -15.88 -2.92 -9.48
C GLN A 56 -14.69 -3.81 -9.11
N THR A 57 -14.28 -3.80 -7.84
CA THR A 57 -13.18 -4.63 -7.35
C THR A 57 -13.54 -6.12 -7.44
N GLU A 58 -14.74 -6.51 -6.99
CA GLU A 58 -15.20 -7.89 -7.09
C GLU A 58 -15.42 -8.33 -8.54
N GLY A 59 -15.90 -7.43 -9.41
CA GLY A 59 -15.96 -7.67 -10.85
C GLY A 59 -14.58 -7.95 -11.46
N LEU A 60 -13.56 -7.17 -11.08
CA LEU A 60 -12.18 -7.37 -11.51
C LEU A 60 -11.63 -8.74 -11.03
N VAL A 61 -11.89 -9.12 -9.78
CA VAL A 61 -11.48 -10.42 -9.23
C VAL A 61 -12.04 -11.57 -10.08
N ARG A 62 -13.35 -11.56 -10.34
CA ARG A 62 -14.00 -12.60 -11.17
C ARG A 62 -13.40 -12.68 -12.57
N VAL A 63 -13.21 -11.54 -13.21
CA VAL A 63 -12.59 -11.42 -14.55
C VAL A 63 -11.17 -12.03 -14.58
N LEU A 64 -10.40 -11.88 -13.51
CA LEU A 64 -9.05 -12.44 -13.39
C LEU A 64 -9.10 -13.96 -13.14
N GLU A 65 -9.96 -14.41 -12.23
CA GLU A 65 -10.14 -15.83 -11.90
C GLU A 65 -10.68 -16.63 -13.10
N ASP A 66 -11.64 -16.09 -13.84
CA ASP A 66 -12.17 -16.69 -15.08
C ASP A 66 -11.08 -16.88 -16.16
N ARG A 67 -10.01 -16.08 -16.08
CA ARG A 67 -8.84 -16.18 -16.96
C ARG A 67 -7.75 -17.11 -16.40
N GLY A 68 -8.02 -17.81 -15.30
CA GLY A 68 -7.09 -18.72 -14.64
C GLY A 68 -5.97 -18.00 -13.87
N VAL A 69 -6.18 -16.73 -13.50
CA VAL A 69 -5.23 -15.99 -12.65
C VAL A 69 -5.58 -16.21 -11.18
N THR A 70 -4.61 -16.63 -10.37
CA THR A 70 -4.80 -16.70 -8.91
C THR A 70 -4.83 -15.30 -8.32
N VAL A 71 -5.92 -14.95 -7.65
CA VAL A 71 -6.07 -13.66 -6.98
C VAL A 71 -5.78 -13.80 -5.49
N HIS A 72 -4.91 -12.94 -4.98
CA HIS A 72 -4.61 -12.82 -3.55
C HIS A 72 -5.14 -11.51 -3.00
N ARG A 73 -5.77 -11.59 -1.83
CA ARG A 73 -6.38 -10.44 -1.12
C ARG A 73 -5.60 -10.12 0.15
N PRO A 74 -5.54 -8.86 0.58
CA PRO A 74 -4.97 -8.54 1.88
C PRO A 74 -5.86 -9.14 2.97
N ARG A 75 -5.26 -9.67 4.03
CA ARG A 75 -6.02 -9.92 5.26
C ARG A 75 -6.45 -8.60 5.88
N PRO A 76 -7.56 -8.57 6.63
CA PRO A 76 -7.86 -7.44 7.50
C PRO A 76 -6.72 -7.19 8.49
N LEU A 77 -6.33 -5.93 8.66
CA LEU A 77 -5.41 -5.54 9.72
C LEU A 77 -6.10 -5.61 11.08
N THR A 78 -5.38 -6.03 12.11
CA THR A 78 -5.87 -6.01 13.49
C THR A 78 -5.96 -4.58 14.01
N ASP A 79 -6.78 -4.34 15.03
CA ASP A 79 -6.91 -3.01 15.61
C ASP A 79 -5.60 -2.51 16.22
N ALA A 80 -4.77 -3.42 16.76
CA ALA A 80 -3.42 -3.12 17.24
C ALA A 80 -2.50 -2.62 16.12
N GLU A 81 -2.51 -3.28 14.95
CA GLU A 81 -1.73 -2.85 13.78
C GLU A 81 -2.22 -1.50 13.22
N ILE A 82 -3.54 -1.27 13.25
CA ILE A 82 -4.12 0.00 12.80
C ILE A 82 -3.69 1.13 13.73
N ALA A 83 -3.74 0.90 15.05
CA ALA A 83 -3.40 1.88 16.09
C ALA A 83 -1.89 2.18 16.21
N ALA A 84 -1.03 1.29 15.72
CA ALA A 84 0.43 1.46 15.75
C ALA A 84 0.96 2.56 14.82
N THR A 85 0.09 3.20 14.02
CA THR A 85 0.46 4.24 13.05
C THR A 85 -0.59 5.36 13.10
N PRO A 86 -0.29 6.56 12.56
CA PRO A 86 -1.26 7.64 12.52
C PRO A 86 -2.60 7.22 11.89
N ALA A 87 -3.67 7.92 12.28
CA ALA A 87 -5.02 7.66 11.81
C ALA A 87 -5.10 7.63 10.28
N GLY A 88 -5.94 6.72 9.77
CA GLY A 88 -6.09 6.42 8.35
C GLY A 88 -5.72 4.97 8.02
N LEU A 89 -6.35 4.41 6.99
CA LEU A 89 -6.11 3.05 6.54
C LEU A 89 -6.49 2.96 5.06
N PHE A 90 -5.58 2.54 4.18
CA PHE A 90 -5.88 2.27 2.77
C PHE A 90 -5.27 0.96 2.29
N ASN A 91 -6.02 -0.15 2.29
CA ASN A 91 -5.52 -1.43 1.74
C ASN A 91 -5.92 -1.67 0.28
N GLN A 92 -6.43 -0.64 -0.41
CA GLN A 92 -6.90 -0.70 -1.79
C GLN A 92 -5.76 -0.78 -2.82
N TYR A 93 -4.65 -0.08 -2.58
CA TYR A 93 -3.57 0.08 -3.56
C TYR A 93 -2.46 -0.94 -3.36
N ALA A 94 -2.71 -2.21 -3.72
CA ALA A 94 -1.76 -3.31 -3.53
C ALA A 94 -0.38 -3.09 -4.21
N ARG A 95 -0.29 -2.18 -5.18
CA ARG A 95 0.96 -1.87 -5.87
C ARG A 95 1.87 -0.95 -5.08
N ASP A 96 1.33 -0.05 -4.29
CA ASP A 96 2.11 1.00 -3.64
C ASP A 96 3.09 0.45 -2.60
N PRO A 97 2.68 -0.39 -1.62
CA PRO A 97 3.56 -0.81 -0.53
C PRO A 97 4.60 -1.85 -0.94
N GLN A 98 4.50 -2.45 -2.13
CA GLN A 98 5.36 -3.56 -2.52
C GLN A 98 5.56 -3.64 -4.03
N ILE A 99 6.69 -4.14 -4.49
CA ILE A 99 7.04 -4.40 -5.90
C ILE A 99 7.64 -5.80 -6.01
N VAL A 100 7.36 -6.51 -7.10
CA VAL A 100 7.97 -7.82 -7.37
C VAL A 100 8.79 -7.73 -8.66
N ILE A 101 10.08 -8.06 -8.60
CA ILE A 101 11.00 -8.09 -9.74
C ILE A 101 11.71 -9.44 -9.75
N GLY A 102 11.44 -10.28 -10.74
CA GLY A 102 11.93 -11.66 -10.74
C GLY A 102 11.43 -12.40 -9.50
N LYS A 103 12.36 -12.89 -8.67
CA LYS A 103 12.08 -13.55 -7.38
C LYS A 103 12.20 -12.62 -6.17
N HIS A 104 12.32 -11.32 -6.40
CA HIS A 104 12.53 -10.35 -5.33
C HIS A 104 11.22 -9.64 -4.99
N ILE A 105 10.81 -9.72 -3.72
CA ILE A 105 9.73 -8.94 -3.14
C ILE A 105 10.36 -7.74 -2.45
N ILE A 106 10.04 -6.53 -2.92
CA ILE A 106 10.57 -5.28 -2.40
C ILE A 106 9.43 -4.53 -1.74
N GLU A 107 9.46 -4.38 -0.43
CA GLU A 107 8.58 -3.43 0.26
C GLU A 107 9.09 -2.02 0.05
N THR A 108 8.19 -1.15 -0.40
CA THR A 108 8.54 0.24 -0.68
C THR A 108 8.46 1.07 0.60
N ASN A 109 9.11 2.24 0.56
CA ASN A 109 9.05 3.21 1.64
C ASN A 109 7.94 4.23 1.36
N LEU A 110 6.75 4.00 1.93
CA LEU A 110 5.62 4.91 1.76
C LEU A 110 5.81 6.19 2.58
N ARG A 111 5.73 7.33 1.89
CA ARG A 111 5.98 8.66 2.49
C ARG A 111 4.81 9.21 3.33
N MET A 112 3.63 8.63 3.19
CA MET A 112 2.48 8.99 4.02
C MET A 112 2.41 8.01 5.19
N MET A 113 2.76 8.48 6.40
CA MET A 113 2.99 7.60 7.56
C MET A 113 1.81 6.68 7.92
N PHE A 114 0.56 7.10 7.71
CA PHE A 114 -0.60 6.23 7.95
C PHE A 114 -0.64 4.98 7.05
N ARG A 115 0.10 5.01 5.93
CA ARG A 115 0.17 3.94 4.93
C ARG A 115 1.26 2.92 5.20
N CYS A 116 2.18 3.16 6.16
CA CYS A 116 3.31 2.24 6.35
C CYS A 116 2.86 0.83 6.78
N LYS A 117 1.66 0.68 7.36
CA LYS A 117 1.04 -0.61 7.71
C LYS A 117 0.42 -1.38 6.54
N GLU A 118 0.34 -0.83 5.33
CA GLU A 118 -0.37 -1.45 4.20
C GLU A 118 0.22 -2.79 3.75
N HIS A 119 1.54 -2.98 3.90
CA HIS A 119 2.23 -4.23 3.56
C HIS A 119 1.84 -5.39 4.48
N LEU A 120 1.42 -5.12 5.72
CA LEU A 120 1.09 -6.15 6.73
C LEU A 120 -0.06 -7.06 6.27
N GLY A 121 -0.96 -6.53 5.43
CA GLY A 121 -2.07 -7.29 4.86
C GLY A 121 -1.62 -8.44 3.96
N TYR A 122 -0.39 -8.39 3.43
CA TYR A 122 0.18 -9.41 2.52
C TYR A 122 1.34 -10.18 3.14
N GLU A 123 1.71 -9.88 4.38
CA GLU A 123 2.92 -10.44 5.01
C GLU A 123 2.91 -11.97 5.02
N GLN A 124 1.77 -12.59 5.34
CA GLN A 124 1.64 -14.04 5.38
C GLN A 124 1.89 -14.67 4.01
N LEU A 125 1.33 -14.08 2.94
CA LEU A 125 1.56 -14.55 1.57
C LEU A 125 3.05 -14.50 1.22
N PHE A 126 3.72 -13.38 1.49
CA PHE A 126 5.14 -13.25 1.20
C PHE A 126 6.00 -14.20 2.03
N ARG A 127 5.64 -14.45 3.29
CA ARG A 127 6.30 -15.47 4.12
C ARG A 127 6.16 -16.86 3.53
N THR A 128 4.97 -17.24 3.07
CA THR A 128 4.75 -18.52 2.38
C THR A 128 5.65 -18.63 1.13
N ARG A 129 5.72 -17.59 0.29
CA ARG A 129 6.58 -17.59 -0.91
C ARG A 129 8.08 -17.71 -0.59
N LEU A 130 8.54 -17.08 0.49
CA LEU A 130 9.92 -17.21 0.96
C LEU A 130 10.24 -18.63 1.44
N THR A 131 9.28 -19.35 2.00
CA THR A 131 9.48 -20.74 2.45
C THR A 131 9.40 -21.77 1.32
N GLU A 132 8.64 -21.48 0.26
CA GLU A 132 8.43 -22.41 -0.86
C GLU A 132 9.55 -22.37 -1.91
N ASP A 133 10.23 -21.23 -2.08
CA ASP A 133 11.32 -21.07 -3.06
C ASP A 133 12.51 -20.38 -2.41
N LEU A 134 13.59 -21.14 -2.20
CA LEU A 134 14.86 -20.67 -1.61
C LEU A 134 15.54 -19.57 -2.42
N GLY A 135 15.17 -19.38 -3.69
CA GLY A 135 15.63 -18.26 -4.53
C GLY A 135 14.81 -16.98 -4.36
N THR A 136 13.72 -17.02 -3.58
CA THR A 136 12.93 -15.82 -3.25
C THR A 136 13.64 -15.02 -2.18
N ALA A 137 13.74 -13.71 -2.40
CA ALA A 137 14.30 -12.79 -1.42
C ALA A 137 13.34 -11.64 -1.16
N ARG A 138 13.34 -11.13 0.08
CA ARG A 138 12.55 -9.98 0.52
C ARG A 138 13.47 -8.87 0.99
N ALA A 139 13.22 -7.66 0.53
CA ALA A 139 13.96 -6.46 0.91
C ALA A 139 12.99 -5.34 1.30
N HIS A 140 13.45 -4.45 2.18
CA HIS A 140 12.73 -3.24 2.55
C HIS A 140 13.50 -2.04 2.00
N ALA A 141 12.82 -1.19 1.24
CA ALA A 141 13.37 0.07 0.79
C ALA A 141 13.64 0.97 2.00
N ARG A 142 14.90 1.34 2.20
CA ARG A 142 15.30 2.26 3.27
C ARG A 142 15.09 3.70 2.82
N HIS A 143 14.75 4.56 3.77
CA HIS A 143 14.88 5.98 3.53
C HIS A 143 16.37 6.33 3.69
N ASP A 144 17.03 6.74 2.61
CA ASP A 144 18.36 7.32 2.71
C ASP A 144 18.23 8.69 3.38
N SER A 145 18.48 8.73 4.69
CA SER A 145 18.94 9.94 5.38
C SER A 145 20.42 10.25 5.04
N ASP A 146 21.11 9.34 4.36
CA ASP A 146 22.57 9.35 4.19
C ASP A 146 23.07 10.18 2.99
N PHE A 147 22.17 10.74 2.18
CA PHE A 147 22.54 11.66 1.10
C PHE A 147 22.76 13.11 1.57
N ALA A 148 22.41 13.44 2.83
CA ALA A 148 22.61 14.77 3.40
C ALA A 148 24.05 15.04 3.88
N GLY A 149 25.01 14.13 3.64
CA GLY A 149 26.37 14.19 4.18
C GLY A 149 27.51 14.24 3.17
N ARG A 150 27.24 14.34 1.86
CA ARG A 150 28.29 14.49 0.84
C ARG A 150 27.90 15.60 -0.12
N ASP A 151 28.26 16.82 0.22
CA ASP A 151 28.73 17.85 -0.72
C ASP A 151 29.23 19.06 0.08
N GLY A 152 30.49 18.94 0.49
CA GLY A 152 31.30 20.01 1.09
C GLY A 152 32.75 19.86 0.66
N GLY A 153 32.98 19.43 -0.59
CA GLY A 153 34.30 19.44 -1.21
C GLY A 153 34.58 20.83 -1.77
N GLY A 154 35.43 21.59 -1.10
CA GLY A 154 35.82 22.94 -1.51
C GLY A 154 36.44 22.96 -2.91
N VAL A 155 36.10 24.01 -3.66
CA VAL A 155 36.78 24.38 -4.90
C VAL A 155 38.07 25.12 -4.50
N PRO A 156 39.28 24.65 -4.86
CA PRO A 156 40.49 25.44 -4.69
C PRO A 156 40.45 26.63 -5.66
N GLN A 157 40.81 27.81 -5.14
CA GLN A 157 41.05 29.01 -5.93
C GLN A 157 42.30 28.88 -6.80
#